data_AF-K1SWA1-F1
#
_entry.id   AF-K1SWA1-F1
#
_cell.length_a   1.000
_cell.length_b   1.000
_cell.length_c   1.000
_cell.angle_alpha   90.00
_cell.angle_beta   90.00
_cell.angle_gamma   90.00
#
_symmetry.space_group_name_H-M   'P 1'
#
loop_
_entity.id
_entity.type
_entity.pdbx_description
1 polymer ?
#
loop_
_entity_poly.entity_id
_entity_poly.type
_entity_poly.pdbx_seq_one_letter_code
_entity_poly.pdbx_strand_id
1 'polypeptide(L)'
;QRFNTLKEKLPDVLDVHSWHEFIKAIMNAGYLSGDLILSGNAIFYTYALYLIAKHRFNASYNENMHLTSLWFFYASLISLYTGSFESTVENHLNTIKSLKTLDEYKEFILSRVNERLTNDYFDITLVGSEGLAVSGRGNNAWNAYVASLNIMNAKILFSKSNLLVSKLFEPGTDGNRKSLEKHHL
;
A
#
# COMPACT_ATOMS: atom_id res chain seq x y z
N GLN A 1 12.88 -27.28 13.88
CA GLN A 1 12.16 -26.19 14.58
C GLN A 1 11.43 -25.26 13.61
N ARG A 2 12.10 -24.57 12.67
CA ARG A 2 11.47 -23.63 11.71
C ARG A 2 10.34 -24.25 10.87
N PHE A 3 10.45 -25.51 10.47
CA PHE A 3 9.40 -26.23 9.73
C PHE A 3 8.11 -26.42 10.52
N ASN A 4 8.20 -26.72 11.82
CA ASN A 4 7.02 -26.90 12.66
C ASN A 4 6.28 -25.58 12.88
N THR A 5 7.03 -24.50 13.13
CA THR A 5 6.45 -23.15 13.22
C THR A 5 5.79 -22.73 11.91
N LEU A 6 6.39 -23.04 10.77
CA LEU A 6 5.77 -22.79 9.46
C LEU A 6 4.46 -23.58 9.32
N LYS A 7 4.47 -24.87 9.64
CA LYS A 7 3.27 -25.72 9.56
C LYS A 7 2.13 -25.21 10.46
N GLU A 8 2.46 -24.70 11.64
CA GLU A 8 1.50 -24.12 12.58
C GLU A 8 0.89 -22.81 12.07
N LYS A 9 1.69 -21.95 11.43
CA LYS A 9 1.25 -20.62 10.96
C LYS A 9 0.73 -20.60 9.53
N LEU A 10 0.94 -21.65 8.75
CA LEU A 10 0.46 -21.75 7.37
C LEU A 10 -1.07 -21.54 7.23
N PRO A 11 -1.94 -22.08 8.12
CA PRO A 11 -3.37 -21.82 8.04
C PRO A 11 -3.73 -20.34 8.18
N ASP A 12 -3.03 -19.59 9.04
CA ASP A 12 -3.24 -18.14 9.22
C ASP A 12 -2.94 -17.38 7.91
N VAL A 13 -1.88 -17.80 7.20
CA VAL A 13 -1.44 -17.16 5.94
C VAL A 13 -2.39 -17.47 4.78
N LEU A 14 -2.87 -18.71 4.70
CA LEU A 14 -3.75 -19.20 3.63
C LEU A 14 -5.24 -18.92 3.88
N ASP A 15 -5.59 -18.27 4.98
CA ASP A 15 -6.96 -17.94 5.31
C ASP A 15 -7.55 -16.96 4.28
N VAL A 16 -8.55 -17.45 3.52
CA VAL A 16 -9.19 -16.69 2.45
C VAL A 16 -9.91 -15.46 3.01
N HIS A 17 -10.45 -15.54 4.23
CA HIS A 17 -11.12 -14.40 4.84
C HIS A 17 -10.13 -13.27 5.13
N SER A 18 -9.02 -13.56 5.80
CA SER A 18 -7.94 -12.62 6.08
C SER A 18 -7.33 -12.05 4.80
N TRP A 19 -7.21 -12.85 3.74
CA TRP A 19 -6.79 -12.34 2.43
C TRP A 19 -7.75 -11.28 1.87
N HIS A 20 -9.06 -11.52 1.90
CA HIS A 20 -10.03 -10.53 1.42
C HIS A 20 -10.08 -9.27 2.28
N GLU A 21 -9.91 -9.40 3.61
CA GLU A 21 -9.79 -8.24 4.50
C GLU A 21 -8.54 -7.42 4.20
N PHE A 22 -7.41 -8.07 3.93
CA PHE A 22 -6.19 -7.42 3.49
C PHE A 22 -6.38 -6.68 2.15
N ILE A 23 -7.04 -7.29 1.16
CA ILE A 23 -7.32 -6.62 -0.12
C ILE A 23 -8.17 -5.36 0.08
N LYS A 24 -9.13 -5.37 1.02
CA LYS A 24 -9.88 -4.16 1.38
C LYS A 24 -8.97 -3.07 1.94
N ALA A 25 -7.93 -3.41 2.70
CA ALA A 25 -6.93 -2.43 3.15
C ALA A 25 -6.12 -1.84 1.98
N ILE A 26 -5.78 -2.63 0.96
CA ILE A 26 -5.13 -2.13 -0.26
C ILE A 26 -6.06 -1.19 -1.03
N MET A 27 -7.35 -1.54 -1.15
CA MET A 27 -8.36 -0.68 -1.77
C MET A 27 -8.57 0.61 -0.97
N ASN A 28 -8.58 0.54 0.36
CA ASN A 28 -8.67 1.69 1.26
C ASN A 28 -7.44 2.62 1.14
N ALA A 29 -6.29 2.10 0.70
CA ALA A 29 -5.13 2.90 0.31
C ALA A 29 -5.24 3.51 -1.10
N GLY A 30 -6.37 3.36 -1.79
CA GLY A 30 -6.61 3.93 -3.13
C GLY A 30 -6.07 3.10 -4.30
N TYR A 31 -5.44 1.95 -4.06
CA TYR A 31 -4.91 1.07 -5.10
C TYR A 31 -5.99 0.10 -5.59
N LEU A 32 -6.83 0.58 -6.51
CA LEU A 32 -8.03 -0.12 -6.98
C LEU A 32 -7.77 -1.11 -8.13
N SER A 33 -6.56 -1.15 -8.69
CA SER A 33 -6.19 -2.05 -9.77
C SER A 33 -4.76 -2.54 -9.61
N GLY A 34 -4.51 -3.79 -10.02
CA GLY A 34 -3.17 -4.37 -10.08
C GLY A 34 -2.21 -3.55 -10.95
N ASP A 35 -2.72 -2.81 -11.94
CA ASP A 35 -1.89 -1.94 -12.78
C ASP A 35 -1.20 -0.85 -11.93
N LEU A 36 -1.78 -0.42 -10.80
CA LEU A 36 -1.22 0.61 -9.90
C LEU A 36 -0.10 0.06 -8.99
N ILE A 37 0.08 -1.26 -8.95
CA ILE A 37 1.01 -1.92 -8.04
C ILE A 37 2.22 -2.40 -8.85
N LEU A 38 3.35 -1.71 -8.69
CA LEU A 38 4.56 -2.00 -9.47
C LEU A 38 5.44 -3.11 -8.87
N SER A 39 5.26 -3.45 -7.60
CA SER A 39 6.05 -4.48 -6.92
C SER A 39 5.16 -5.52 -6.24
N GLY A 40 5.26 -6.77 -6.67
CA GLY A 40 4.61 -7.90 -6.00
C GLY A 40 5.13 -8.11 -4.57
N ASN A 41 6.39 -7.77 -4.31
CA ASN A 41 6.97 -7.85 -2.97
C ASN A 41 6.27 -6.92 -1.98
N ALA A 42 5.80 -5.75 -2.45
CA ALA A 42 5.04 -4.84 -1.60
C ALA A 42 3.75 -5.46 -1.08
N ILE A 43 3.08 -6.29 -1.90
CA ILE A 43 1.90 -7.05 -1.47
C ILE A 43 2.28 -8.09 -0.42
N PHE A 44 3.31 -8.89 -0.67
CA PHE A 44 3.71 -9.96 0.25
C PHE A 44 4.15 -9.44 1.61
N TYR A 45 5.02 -8.43 1.66
CA TYR A 45 5.52 -7.90 2.93
C TYR A 45 4.47 -7.10 3.68
N THR A 46 3.60 -6.37 3.00
CA THR A 46 2.49 -5.69 3.65
C THR A 46 1.49 -6.69 4.20
N TYR A 47 1.21 -7.79 3.48
CA TYR A 47 0.35 -8.85 4.00
C TYR A 47 0.95 -9.54 5.25
N ALA A 48 2.27 -9.75 5.27
CA ALA A 48 2.96 -10.25 6.46
C ALA A 48 2.77 -9.31 7.66
N LEU A 49 2.88 -7.99 7.46
CA LEU A 49 2.63 -6.99 8.50
C LEU A 49 1.16 -6.98 8.96
N TYR A 50 0.22 -7.10 8.04
CA TYR A 50 -1.21 -7.23 8.34
C TYR A 50 -1.48 -8.45 9.24
N LEU A 51 -0.88 -9.61 8.93
CA LEU A 51 -1.02 -10.82 9.74
C LEU A 51 -0.38 -10.67 11.12
N ILE A 52 0.77 -10.00 11.22
CA ILE A 52 1.41 -9.70 12.51
C ILE A 52 0.51 -8.83 13.37
N ALA A 53 -0.05 -7.74 12.81
CA ALA A 53 -0.97 -6.87 13.51
C ALA A 53 -2.21 -7.66 14.01
N LYS A 54 -2.78 -8.53 13.16
CA LYS A 54 -3.94 -9.36 13.48
C LYS A 54 -3.66 -10.39 14.58
N HIS A 55 -2.65 -11.24 14.38
CA HIS A 55 -2.47 -12.44 15.21
C HIS A 55 -1.59 -12.23 16.44
N ARG A 56 -0.65 -11.27 16.39
CA ARG A 56 0.26 -11.01 17.51
C ARG A 56 -0.24 -9.88 18.40
N PHE A 57 -0.69 -8.80 17.79
CA PHE A 57 -1.11 -7.60 18.51
C PHE A 57 -2.63 -7.49 18.69
N ASN A 58 -3.40 -8.46 18.18
CA ASN A 58 -4.86 -8.50 18.26
C ASN A 58 -5.51 -7.19 17.79
N ALA A 59 -4.95 -6.57 16.74
CA ALA A 59 -5.51 -5.35 16.16
C ALA A 59 -6.95 -5.58 15.72
N SER A 60 -7.84 -4.64 16.06
CA SER A 60 -9.21 -4.68 15.54
C SER A 60 -9.21 -4.57 14.02
N TYR A 61 -10.30 -5.00 13.38
CA TYR A 61 -10.44 -4.92 11.92
C TYR A 61 -10.15 -3.52 11.38
N ASN A 62 -10.74 -2.48 11.99
CA ASN A 62 -10.59 -1.09 11.55
C ASN A 62 -9.16 -0.57 11.77
N GLU A 63 -8.53 -0.89 12.91
CA GLU A 63 -7.16 -0.48 13.18
C GLU A 63 -6.18 -1.14 12.21
N ASN A 64 -6.34 -2.45 11.98
CA ASN A 64 -5.47 -3.17 11.07
C ASN A 64 -5.64 -2.69 9.63
N MET A 65 -6.88 -2.43 9.20
CA MET A 65 -7.17 -1.83 7.90
C MET A 65 -6.45 -0.48 7.76
N HIS A 66 -6.58 0.43 8.74
CA HIS A 66 -5.94 1.74 8.70
C HIS A 66 -4.41 1.64 8.64
N LEU A 67 -3.78 0.87 9.53
CA LEU A 67 -2.32 0.72 9.60
C LEU A 67 -1.75 0.08 8.33
N THR A 68 -2.44 -0.94 7.82
CA THR A 68 -2.04 -1.66 6.60
C THR A 68 -2.17 -0.76 5.37
N SER A 69 -3.27 0.01 5.26
CA SER A 69 -3.43 0.98 4.16
C SER A 69 -2.34 2.04 4.17
N LEU A 70 -2.06 2.61 5.35
CA LEU A 70 -1.03 3.64 5.51
C LEU A 70 0.35 3.10 5.15
N TRP A 71 0.72 1.92 5.67
CA TRP A 71 1.99 1.29 5.35
C TRP A 71 2.12 0.96 3.86
N PHE A 72 1.07 0.40 3.25
CA PHE A 72 1.10 0.05 1.84
C PHE A 72 1.29 1.28 0.94
N PHE A 73 0.57 2.36 1.24
CA PHE A 73 0.69 3.62 0.52
C PHE A 73 2.12 4.16 0.62
N TYR A 74 2.66 4.23 1.84
CA TYR A 74 4.03 4.64 2.11
C TYR A 74 5.06 3.77 1.36
N ALA A 75 5.01 2.45 1.56
CA ALA A 75 5.95 1.50 0.98
C ALA A 75 5.93 1.53 -0.55
N SER A 76 4.75 1.70 -1.15
CA SER A 76 4.59 1.83 -2.60
C SER A 76 5.17 3.16 -3.09
N LEU A 77 4.82 4.28 -2.44
CA LEU A 77 5.28 5.62 -2.82
C LEU A 77 6.80 5.73 -2.86
N ILE A 78 7.50 5.23 -1.84
CA ILE A 78 8.97 5.30 -1.76
C ILE A 78 9.68 4.09 -2.37
N SER A 79 8.95 3.19 -3.03
CA SER A 79 9.50 1.96 -3.62
C SER A 79 10.28 1.08 -2.62
N LEU A 80 9.82 1.00 -1.37
CA LEU A 80 10.52 0.40 -0.22
C LEU A 80 10.98 -1.05 -0.47
N TYR A 81 10.18 -1.81 -1.21
CA TYR A 81 10.40 -3.24 -1.48
C TYR A 81 10.91 -3.50 -2.91
N THR A 82 11.79 -2.63 -3.39
CA THR A 82 12.46 -2.76 -4.69
C THR A 82 13.98 -2.68 -4.49
N GLY A 83 14.75 -3.37 -5.35
CA GLY A 83 16.20 -3.46 -5.20
C GLY A 83 16.63 -4.33 -4.01
N SER A 84 17.56 -3.84 -3.19
CA SER A 84 18.10 -4.54 -2.02
C SER A 84 17.22 -4.36 -0.78
N PHE A 85 16.00 -4.89 -0.81
CA PHE A 85 14.99 -4.68 0.24
C PHE A 85 15.08 -5.69 1.39
N GLU A 86 15.80 -6.80 1.22
CA GLU A 86 15.84 -7.91 2.19
C GLU A 86 16.37 -7.45 3.55
N SER A 87 17.44 -6.64 3.57
CA SER A 87 17.98 -6.08 4.82
C SER A 87 17.00 -5.12 5.49
N THR A 88 16.24 -4.36 4.71
CA THR A 88 15.20 -3.46 5.24
C THR A 88 14.07 -4.25 5.89
N VAL A 89 13.61 -5.33 5.25
CA VAL A 89 12.61 -6.24 5.80
C VAL A 89 13.13 -6.88 7.09
N GLU A 90 14.35 -7.40 7.09
CA GLU A 90 14.95 -8.04 8.26
C GLU A 90 15.04 -7.07 9.44
N ASN A 91 15.49 -5.83 9.19
CA ASN A 91 15.53 -4.78 10.21
C ASN A 91 14.14 -4.48 10.78
N HIS A 92 13.12 -4.30 9.92
CA HIS A 92 11.75 -4.08 10.37
C HIS A 92 11.21 -5.24 11.21
N LEU A 93 11.41 -6.49 10.78
CA LEU A 93 10.96 -7.67 11.51
C LEU A 93 11.69 -7.82 12.86
N ASN A 94 12.98 -7.50 12.92
CA ASN A 94 13.75 -7.51 14.16
C ASN A 94 13.26 -6.44 15.14
N THR A 95 12.94 -5.23 14.67
CA THR A 95 12.30 -4.19 15.51
C THR A 95 10.92 -4.65 15.98
N ILE A 96 10.06 -5.13 15.08
CA ILE A 96 8.72 -5.60 15.44
C ILE A 96 8.79 -6.75 16.44
N LYS A 97 9.82 -7.60 16.38
CA LYS A 97 10.04 -8.71 17.33
C LYS A 97 10.18 -8.23 18.77
N SER A 98 10.76 -7.07 19.05
CA SER A 98 10.89 -6.56 20.42
C SER A 98 9.63 -5.90 20.97
N LEU A 99 8.68 -5.52 20.12
CA LEU A 99 7.43 -4.85 20.51
C LEU A 99 6.46 -5.80 21.22
N LYS A 100 5.75 -5.31 22.22
CA LYS A 100 4.85 -6.07 23.09
C LYS A 100 3.40 -5.67 22.95
N THR A 101 3.13 -4.42 22.57
CA THR A 101 1.76 -3.88 22.51
C THR A 101 1.39 -3.43 21.10
N LEU A 102 0.09 -3.32 20.84
CA LEU A 102 -0.41 -2.76 19.59
C LEU A 102 0.00 -1.28 19.42
N ASP A 103 0.05 -0.51 20.51
CA ASP A 103 0.43 0.90 20.44
C ASP A 103 1.91 1.08 20.10
N GLU A 104 2.80 0.22 20.61
CA GLU A 104 4.20 0.19 20.17
C GLU A 104 4.32 -0.16 18.68
N TYR A 105 3.46 -1.06 18.17
CA TYR A 105 3.42 -1.39 16.75
C TYR A 105 2.90 -0.22 15.89
N LYS A 106 1.87 0.51 16.36
CA LYS A 106 1.38 1.73 15.71
C LYS A 106 2.49 2.78 15.63
N GLU A 107 3.19 3.01 16.74
CA GLU A 107 4.30 3.97 16.79
C GLU A 107 5.43 3.57 15.85
N PHE A 108 5.74 2.28 15.73
CA PHE A 108 6.70 1.79 14.74
C PHE A 108 6.27 2.15 13.30
N ILE A 109 5.00 1.93 12.94
CA ILE A 109 4.50 2.26 11.60
C ILE A 109 4.55 3.78 11.36
N LEU A 110 4.03 4.57 12.30
CA LEU A 110 3.94 6.02 12.17
C LEU A 110 5.31 6.69 12.15
N SER A 111 6.24 6.26 13.00
CA SER A 111 7.60 6.81 13.04
C SER A 111 8.31 6.63 11.69
N ARG A 112 8.23 5.44 11.07
CA ARG A 112 8.82 5.20 9.75
C ARG A 112 8.23 6.06 8.64
N VAL A 113 6.93 6.28 8.68
CA VAL A 113 6.25 7.13 7.70
C VAL A 113 6.68 8.59 7.91
N ASN A 114 6.67 9.09 9.14
CA ASN A 114 7.03 10.47 9.46
C ASN A 114 8.52 10.76 9.27
N GLU A 115 9.41 9.79 9.49
CA GLU A 115 10.86 9.90 9.22
C GLU A 115 11.15 10.19 7.75
N ARG A 116 10.32 9.68 6.83
CA ARG A 116 10.58 9.72 5.40
C ARG A 116 9.68 10.70 4.64
N LEU A 117 8.42 10.81 5.02
CA LEU A 117 7.43 11.71 4.39
C LEU A 117 7.38 13.05 5.12
N THR A 118 8.53 13.74 5.13
CA THR A 118 8.65 15.10 5.68
C THR A 118 8.09 16.15 4.73
N ASN A 119 7.97 17.40 5.17
CA ASN A 119 7.58 18.50 4.28
C ASN A 119 8.53 18.61 3.07
N ASP A 120 9.84 18.50 3.28
CA ASP A 120 10.83 18.50 2.18
C ASP A 120 10.63 17.33 1.20
N TYR A 121 10.16 16.18 1.69
CA TYR A 121 9.81 15.08 0.79
C TYR A 121 8.71 15.51 -0.18
N PHE A 122 7.63 16.13 0.32
CA PHE A 122 6.52 16.56 -0.53
C PHE A 122 6.88 17.75 -1.43
N ASP A 123 7.60 18.74 -0.90
CA ASP A 123 7.89 20.00 -1.60
C ASP A 123 9.05 19.89 -2.59
N ILE A 124 9.94 18.90 -2.42
CA ILE A 124 11.16 18.76 -3.23
C ILE A 124 11.24 17.37 -3.87
N THR A 125 11.25 16.31 -3.05
CA THR A 125 11.55 14.95 -3.55
C THR A 125 10.43 14.44 -4.46
N LEU A 126 9.18 14.57 -4.01
CA LEU A 126 8.00 14.07 -4.70
C LEU A 126 7.76 14.80 -6.02
N VAL A 127 8.01 16.10 -6.07
CA VAL A 127 7.83 16.91 -7.30
C VAL A 127 9.05 16.85 -8.23
N GLY A 128 10.20 16.42 -7.72
CA GLY A 128 11.47 16.40 -8.45
C GLY A 128 11.66 15.21 -9.40
N SER A 129 12.90 15.04 -9.86
CA SER A 129 13.32 14.04 -10.84
C SER A 129 13.26 12.58 -10.37
N GLU A 130 13.00 12.34 -9.09
CA GLU A 130 12.79 11.01 -8.52
C GLU A 130 11.30 10.69 -8.30
N GLY A 131 10.42 11.66 -8.57
CA GLY A 131 8.98 11.56 -8.35
C GLY A 131 8.19 11.95 -9.60
N LEU A 132 7.30 12.93 -9.45
CA LEU A 132 6.30 13.31 -10.45
C LEU A 132 6.87 14.00 -11.69
N ALA A 133 8.10 14.54 -11.65
CA ALA A 133 8.71 15.09 -12.86
C ALA A 133 9.08 14.00 -13.90
N VAL A 134 9.07 12.72 -13.51
CA VAL A 134 9.37 11.60 -14.41
C VAL A 134 8.12 11.10 -15.11
N SER A 135 8.10 11.21 -16.43
CA SER A 135 7.08 10.58 -17.27
C SER A 135 7.46 9.11 -17.53
N GLY A 136 6.65 8.18 -17.02
CA GLY A 136 6.92 6.75 -17.22
C GLY A 136 5.85 5.85 -16.61
N ARG A 137 5.53 4.74 -17.30
CA ARG A 137 4.55 3.75 -16.82
C ARG A 137 4.96 3.07 -15.50
N GLY A 138 6.24 3.11 -15.15
CA GLY A 138 6.81 2.54 -13.93
C GLY A 138 7.04 3.54 -12.79
N ASN A 139 6.37 4.70 -12.80
CA ASN A 139 6.54 5.70 -11.75
C ASN A 139 5.65 5.41 -10.53
N ASN A 140 6.26 5.06 -9.39
CA ASN A 140 5.55 4.83 -8.13
C ASN A 140 4.88 6.09 -7.57
N ALA A 141 5.51 7.26 -7.69
CA ALA A 141 4.93 8.54 -7.28
C ALA A 141 3.66 8.85 -8.10
N TRP A 142 3.67 8.55 -9.39
CA TRP A 142 2.48 8.69 -10.24
C TRP A 142 1.34 7.76 -9.80
N ASN A 143 1.63 6.49 -9.56
CA ASN A 143 0.59 5.55 -9.09
C ASN A 143 0.05 5.92 -7.71
N ALA A 144 0.90 6.41 -6.81
CA ALA A 144 0.49 6.93 -5.50
C ALA A 144 -0.38 8.20 -5.64
N TYR A 145 -0.05 9.09 -6.59
CA TYR A 145 -0.90 10.24 -6.92
C TYR A 145 -2.30 9.80 -7.40
N VAL A 146 -2.37 8.85 -8.33
CA VAL A 146 -3.66 8.29 -8.79
C VAL A 146 -4.41 7.61 -7.65
N ALA A 147 -3.72 6.91 -6.74
CA ALA A 147 -4.32 6.34 -5.54
C ALA A 147 -4.92 7.42 -4.63
N SER A 148 -4.22 8.55 -4.43
CA SER A 148 -4.75 9.70 -3.69
C SER A 148 -6.01 10.29 -4.33
N LEU A 149 -6.06 10.39 -5.66
CA LEU A 149 -7.28 10.82 -6.37
C LEU A 149 -8.47 9.91 -6.07
N ASN A 150 -8.24 8.59 -5.97
CA ASN A 150 -9.27 7.63 -5.59
C ASN A 150 -9.76 7.85 -4.15
N ILE A 151 -8.85 8.03 -3.20
CA ILE A 151 -9.18 8.29 -1.79
C ILE A 151 -9.97 9.59 -1.63
N MET A 152 -9.58 10.63 -2.36
CA MET A 152 -10.21 11.95 -2.31
C MET A 152 -11.53 12.02 -3.09
N ASN A 153 -11.96 10.93 -3.74
CA ASN A 153 -13.11 10.91 -4.64
C ASN A 153 -13.03 12.03 -5.69
N ALA A 154 -11.86 12.18 -6.33
CA ALA A 154 -11.66 13.19 -7.35
C ALA A 154 -12.55 12.92 -8.58
N LYS A 155 -13.08 13.99 -9.17
CA LYS A 155 -13.79 13.94 -10.46
C LYS A 155 -12.79 13.84 -11.61
N ILE A 156 -13.22 13.26 -12.73
CA ILE A 156 -12.40 13.19 -13.94
C ILE A 156 -12.08 14.61 -14.43
N LEU A 157 -10.80 14.87 -14.68
CA LEU A 157 -10.31 16.16 -15.13
C LEU A 157 -10.98 16.57 -16.45
N PHE A 158 -11.40 17.84 -16.54
CA PHE A 158 -12.11 18.42 -17.69
C PHE A 158 -13.44 17.76 -18.07
N SER A 159 -13.96 16.83 -17.27
CA SER A 159 -15.28 16.25 -17.50
C SER A 159 -16.37 17.20 -17.03
N LYS A 160 -17.41 17.38 -17.85
CA LYS A 160 -18.66 18.02 -17.41
C LYS A 160 -19.54 17.08 -16.56
N SER A 161 -19.15 15.80 -16.45
CA SER A 161 -19.86 14.80 -15.66
C SER A 161 -19.41 14.82 -14.19
N ASN A 162 -20.22 14.22 -13.32
CA ASN A 162 -19.87 13.97 -11.92
C ASN A 162 -19.15 12.63 -11.71
N LEU A 163 -18.61 12.02 -12.78
CA LEU A 163 -17.97 10.72 -12.71
C LEU A 163 -16.63 10.84 -11.96
N LEU A 164 -16.43 9.93 -11.01
CA LEU A 164 -15.22 9.87 -10.18
C LEU A 164 -14.14 9.03 -10.85
N VAL A 165 -12.88 9.37 -10.61
CA VAL A 165 -11.73 8.59 -11.10
C VAL A 165 -11.79 7.14 -10.61
N SER A 166 -12.16 6.94 -9.33
CA SER A 166 -12.29 5.62 -8.72
C SER A 166 -13.28 4.70 -9.43
N LYS A 167 -14.35 5.26 -10.02
CA LYS A 167 -15.36 4.49 -10.75
C LYS A 167 -14.84 3.90 -12.04
N LEU A 168 -13.83 4.51 -12.66
CA LEU A 168 -13.24 3.95 -13.88
C LEU A 168 -12.42 2.67 -13.64
N PHE A 169 -12.07 2.36 -12.39
CA PHE A 169 -11.38 1.13 -12.01
C PHE A 169 -12.32 -0.05 -11.73
N GLU A 170 -13.64 0.17 -11.71
CA GLU A 170 -14.60 -0.90 -11.43
C GLU A 170 -14.65 -1.92 -12.57
N PRO A 171 -14.83 -3.23 -12.28
CA PRO A 171 -14.98 -4.23 -13.32
C PRO A 171 -16.17 -3.93 -14.25
N GLY A 172 -15.97 -4.04 -15.57
CA GLY A 172 -17.03 -3.85 -16.57
C GLY A 172 -17.19 -2.42 -17.11
N THR A 173 -16.34 -1.48 -16.70
CA THR A 173 -16.30 -0.11 -17.26
C THR A 173 -15.53 -0.02 -18.58
N ASP A 174 -14.73 -1.03 -18.89
CA ASP A 174 -13.98 -1.13 -20.14
C ASP A 174 -14.92 -1.48 -21.30
N GLY A 175 -14.78 -0.74 -22.41
CA GLY A 175 -15.44 -1.04 -23.68
C GLY A 175 -14.47 -1.71 -24.65
N ASN A 176 -14.52 -1.31 -25.93
CA ASN A 176 -13.48 -1.69 -26.90
C ASN A 176 -12.09 -1.07 -26.58
N ARG A 177 -12.02 -0.11 -25.64
CA ARG A 177 -10.80 0.49 -25.09
C ARG A 177 -10.92 0.58 -23.57
N LYS A 178 -9.79 0.65 -22.87
CA LYS A 178 -9.78 0.85 -21.41
C LYS A 178 -10.51 2.15 -21.05
N SER A 179 -11.37 2.08 -20.04
CA SER A 179 -12.15 3.22 -19.53
C SER A 179 -11.26 4.32 -18.95
N LEU A 180 -10.12 3.89 -18.39
CA LEU A 180 -9.07 4.77 -17.90
C LEU A 180 -7.73 4.43 -18.53
N GLU A 181 -7.21 5.38 -19.29
CA GLU A 181 -5.80 5.39 -19.66
C GLU A 181 -5.06 6.31 -18.68
N LYS A 182 -4.23 5.72 -17.82
CA LYS A 182 -3.56 6.41 -16.71
C LYS A 182 -2.74 7.64 -17.08
N HIS A 183 -2.35 7.78 -18.34
CA HIS A 183 -1.57 8.91 -18.85
C HIS A 183 -2.45 10.08 -19.32
N HIS A 184 -3.77 9.98 -19.15
CA HIS A 184 -4.75 11.05 -19.38
C HIS A 184 -5.33 11.64 -18.08
N LEU A 185 -4.94 11.09 -16.93
CA LEU A 185 -5.10 11.75 -15.62
C LEU A 185 -3.95 12.73 -15.42
#